data_AF-A0A1M6CDR2-F1
#
_entry.id   AF-A0A1M6CDR2-F1
#
_cell.length_a   1.000
_cell.length_b   1.000
_cell.length_c   1.000
_cell.angle_alpha   90.00
_cell.angle_beta   90.00
_cell.angle_gamma   90.00
#
_symmetry.space_group_name_H-M   'P 1'
#
loop_
_entity.id
_entity.type
_entity.pdbx_description
1 polymer ?
#
loop_
_entity_poly.entity_id
_entity_poly.type
_entity_poly.pdbx_seq_one_letter_code
_entity_poly.pdbx_strand_id
1 'polypeptide(L)'
;MAFFTKSNLEDLRKEAEQLSICVEHFLYASEHIPEGDWKTKGFYDNCIEKCNGRLKAIHFLMESIRQNRPVSEKELETGAERE
;
A
#
# COMPACT_ATOMS: atom_id res chain seq x y z
N MET A 1 12.25 25.32 5.67
CA MET A 1 11.40 24.77 4.59
C MET A 1 10.48 23.74 5.21
N ALA A 2 9.16 23.85 5.03
CA ALA A 2 8.27 22.73 5.34
C ALA A 2 8.58 21.61 4.31
N PHE A 3 8.85 20.41 4.79
CA PHE A 3 9.04 19.23 3.92
C PHE A 3 7.72 18.77 3.29
N PHE A 4 6.59 19.33 3.72
CA PHE A 4 5.32 19.28 3.03
C PHE A 4 5.43 19.94 1.65
N THR A 5 5.66 19.12 0.62
CA THR A 5 5.59 19.54 -0.76
C THR A 5 4.24 19.12 -1.35
N LYS A 6 3.76 19.90 -2.33
CA LYS A 6 2.60 19.52 -3.15
C LYS A 6 2.77 18.12 -3.78
N SER A 7 4.02 17.68 -4.00
CA SER A 7 4.38 16.35 -4.49
C SER A 7 3.90 15.23 -3.57
N ASN A 8 4.13 15.32 -2.25
CA ASN A 8 3.76 14.22 -1.34
C ASN A 8 2.25 13.95 -1.31
N LEU A 9 1.41 14.98 -1.47
CA LEU A 9 -0.03 14.80 -1.57
C LEU A 9 -0.47 14.25 -2.93
N GLU A 10 0.19 14.65 -4.01
CA GLU A 10 -0.05 14.11 -5.35
C GLU A 10 0.39 12.65 -5.43
N ASP A 11 1.52 12.29 -4.82
CA ASP A 11 2.04 10.93 -4.76
C ASP A 11 1.14 10.06 -3.86
N LEU A 12 0.66 10.59 -2.73
CA LEU A 12 -0.33 9.90 -1.90
C LEU A 12 -1.63 9.62 -2.67
N ARG A 13 -2.11 10.60 -3.45
CA ARG A 13 -3.30 10.43 -4.29
C ARG A 13 -3.09 9.35 -5.35
N LYS A 14 -1.94 9.36 -6.04
CA LYS A 14 -1.60 8.34 -7.04
C LYS A 14 -1.54 6.95 -6.43
N GLU A 15 -0.87 6.78 -5.28
CA GLU A 15 -0.79 5.46 -4.64
C GLU A 15 -2.16 4.98 -4.15
N ALA A 16 -3.01 5.87 -3.63
CA ALA A 16 -4.38 5.52 -3.26
C ALA A 16 -5.22 5.05 -4.46
N GLU A 17 -5.13 5.75 -5.60
CA GLU A 17 -5.79 5.34 -6.84
C GLU A 17 -5.29 3.98 -7.33
N GLN A 18 -3.97 3.78 -7.30
CA GLN A 18 -3.37 2.50 -7.69
C GLN A 18 -3.71 1.36 -6.73
N LEU A 19 -3.87 1.62 -5.43
CA LEU A 19 -4.35 0.64 -4.47
C LEU A 19 -5.80 0.25 -4.79
N SER A 20 -6.67 1.21 -5.12
CA SER A 20 -8.04 0.94 -5.55
C SER A 20 -8.06 -0.02 -6.75
N ILE A 21 -7.26 0.26 -7.77
CA ILE A 21 -7.11 -0.61 -8.95
C ILE A 21 -6.59 -2.01 -8.57
N CYS A 22 -5.63 -2.09 -7.64
CA CYS A 22 -5.08 -3.36 -7.15
C CYS A 22 -6.18 -4.23 -6.51
N VAL A 23 -7.01 -3.62 -5.65
CA VAL A 23 -8.12 -4.30 -4.97
C VAL A 23 -9.20 -4.70 -5.96
N GLU A 24 -9.57 -3.84 -6.91
CA GLU A 24 -10.54 -4.17 -7.97
C GLU A 24 -10.07 -5.35 -8.82
N HIS A 25 -8.78 -5.40 -9.18
CA HIS A 25 -8.21 -6.53 -9.90
C HIS A 25 -8.30 -7.83 -9.08
N PHE A 26 -8.02 -7.76 -7.78
CA PHE A 26 -8.13 -8.91 -6.89
C PHE A 26 -9.58 -9.44 -6.86
N LEU A 27 -10.56 -8.54 -6.70
CA LEU A 27 -11.98 -8.89 -6.67
C LEU A 27 -12.43 -9.51 -8.00
N TYR A 28 -12.09 -8.88 -9.12
CA TYR A 28 -12.38 -9.40 -10.44
C TYR A 28 -11.80 -10.80 -10.64
N ALA A 29 -10.55 -11.01 -10.21
CA ALA A 29 -9.93 -12.32 -10.31
C ALA A 29 -10.62 -13.36 -9.42
N SER A 30 -11.03 -13.00 -8.19
CA SER A 30 -11.78 -13.91 -7.31
C SER A 30 -13.15 -14.32 -7.86
N GLU A 31 -13.79 -13.49 -8.68
CA GLU A 31 -15.04 -13.87 -9.35
C GLU A 31 -14.85 -14.92 -10.45
N HIS A 32 -13.64 -15.02 -11.01
CA HIS A 32 -13.32 -15.89 -12.15
C HIS A 32 -12.44 -17.08 -11.79
N ILE A 33 -11.75 -17.02 -10.65
CA ILE A 33 -10.81 -18.03 -10.18
C ILE A 33 -11.44 -18.76 -9.00
N PRO A 34 -11.62 -20.09 -9.06
CA PRO A 34 -12.20 -20.85 -7.96
C PRO A 34 -11.46 -20.64 -6.63
N GLU A 35 -12.21 -20.29 -5.58
CA GLU A 35 -11.70 -20.23 -4.22
C GLU A 35 -11.19 -21.62 -3.78
N GLY A 36 -10.01 -21.68 -3.17
CA GLY A 36 -9.47 -22.91 -2.60
C GLY A 36 -8.69 -23.84 -3.55
N ASP A 37 -8.49 -23.47 -4.82
CA ASP A 37 -7.54 -24.18 -5.69
C ASP A 37 -6.08 -23.84 -5.31
N TRP A 38 -5.29 -24.85 -4.97
CA TRP A 38 -3.88 -24.68 -4.63
C TRP A 38 -3.04 -24.15 -5.82
N LYS A 39 -3.50 -24.36 -7.06
CA LYS A 39 -2.81 -23.87 -8.26
C LYS A 39 -2.94 -22.36 -8.43
N THR A 40 -3.99 -21.76 -7.87
CA THR A 40 -4.28 -20.33 -7.99
C THR A 40 -3.81 -19.57 -6.76
N LYS A 41 -3.38 -20.27 -5.71
CA LYS A 41 -2.76 -19.70 -4.51
C LYS A 41 -1.62 -18.72 -4.84
N GLY A 42 -0.71 -19.09 -5.72
CA GLY A 42 0.41 -18.21 -6.10
C GLY A 42 -0.01 -16.93 -6.82
N PHE A 43 -1.16 -16.95 -7.52
CA PHE A 43 -1.75 -15.75 -8.10
C PHE A 43 -2.29 -14.81 -7.00
N TYR A 44 -3.05 -15.37 -6.05
CA TYR A 44 -3.58 -14.59 -4.93
C TYR A 44 -2.47 -14.03 -4.04
N ASP A 45 -1.44 -14.83 -3.74
CA ASP A 45 -0.24 -14.39 -3.00
C ASP A 45 0.42 -13.18 -3.70
N ASN A 46 0.58 -13.23 -5.02
CA ASN A 46 1.16 -12.13 -5.79
C ASN A 46 0.31 -10.85 -5.75
N CYS A 47 -1.02 -10.99 -5.87
CA CYS A 47 -1.92 -9.83 -5.77
C CYS A 47 -1.88 -9.21 -4.38
N ILE A 48 -1.86 -10.03 -3.32
CA ILE A 48 -1.73 -9.58 -1.93
C ILE A 48 -0.40 -8.84 -1.72
N GLU A 49 0.72 -9.40 -2.17
CA GLU A 49 2.03 -8.75 -2.05
C GLU A 49 2.06 -7.36 -2.72
N LYS A 50 1.47 -7.23 -3.91
CA LYS A 50 1.37 -5.95 -4.62
C LYS A 50 0.52 -4.94 -3.85
N CYS A 51 -0.65 -5.32 -3.36
CA CYS A 51 -1.51 -4.40 -2.63
C CYS A 51 -0.88 -4.01 -1.27
N ASN A 52 -0.18 -4.93 -0.61
CA ASN A 52 0.58 -4.66 0.63
C ASN A 52 1.73 -3.67 0.39
N GLY A 53 2.46 -3.80 -0.72
CA GLY A 53 3.51 -2.84 -1.08
C GLY A 53 2.96 -1.41 -1.23
N ARG A 54 1.78 -1.27 -1.85
CA ARG A 54 1.10 0.04 -1.99
C ARG A 54 0.60 0.59 -0.66
N LEU A 55 0.02 -0.27 0.19
CA LEU A 55 -0.38 0.12 1.56
C LEU A 55 0.82 0.64 2.37
N LYS A 56 1.98 -0.03 2.26
CA LYS A 56 3.22 0.42 2.92
C LYS A 56 3.67 1.79 2.40
N ALA A 57 3.61 2.02 1.09
CA ALA A 57 3.96 3.30 0.48
C ALA A 57 3.00 4.44 0.91
N ILE A 58 1.69 4.16 0.94
CA ILE A 58 0.67 5.11 1.46
C ILE A 58 0.97 5.46 2.91
N HIS A 59 1.22 4.45 3.75
CA HIS A 59 1.53 4.67 5.17
C HIS A 59 2.79 5.53 5.33
N PHE A 60 3.84 5.26 4.54
CA PHE A 60 5.06 6.07 4.52
C PHE A 60 4.80 7.54 4.16
N LEU A 61 3.98 7.79 3.13
CA LEU A 61 3.64 9.14 2.69
C LEU A 61 2.83 9.87 3.76
N MET A 62 1.83 9.20 4.35
CA MET A 62 1.01 9.75 5.44
C MET A 62 1.87 10.10 6.67
N GLU A 63 2.78 9.20 7.05
CA GLU A 63 3.64 9.40 8.20
C GLU A 63 4.67 10.51 7.96
N SER A 64 5.19 10.60 6.73
CA SER A 64 6.09 11.69 6.33
C SER A 64 5.38 13.05 6.35
N ILE A 65 4.10 13.10 5.99
CA ILE A 65 3.25 14.29 6.13
C ILE A 65 3.03 14.62 7.60
N ARG A 66 2.67 13.63 8.43
CA ARG A 66 2.43 13.81 9.88
C ARG A 66 3.65 14.39 10.59
N GLN A 67 4.84 13.85 10.30
CA GLN A 67 6.09 14.27 10.95
C GLN A 67 6.76 15.47 10.25
N ASN A 68 6.23 15.92 9.12
CA ASN A 68 6.81 16.98 8.28
C ASN A 68 8.31 16.74 7.99
N ARG A 69 8.67 15.49 7.70
CA ARG A 69 10.00 15.03 7.29
C ARG A 69 9.88 13.66 6.60
N PRO A 70 10.86 13.25 5.78
CA PRO A 70 10.95 11.87 5.34
C PRO A 70 11.10 10.92 6.53
N VAL A 71 10.34 9.84 6.49
CA VAL A 71 10.42 8.74 7.46
C VAL A 71 11.23 7.62 6.81
N SER A 72 11.79 6.69 7.56
CA SER A 72 12.43 5.48 7.03
C SER A 72 11.56 4.25 7.29
N GLU A 73 11.75 3.17 6.55
CA GLU A 73 10.99 1.93 6.78
C GLU A 73 11.13 1.41 8.22
N LYS A 74 12.32 1.53 8.82
CA LYS A 74 12.57 1.13 10.21
C LYS A 74 11.75 1.92 11.23
N GLU A 75 11.47 3.19 10.94
CA GLU A 75 10.66 4.05 11.80
C GLU A 75 9.16 3.73 11.72
N LEU A 76 8.70 3.20 10.58
CA LEU A 76 7.33 2.70 10.41
C LEU A 76 7.11 1.37 11.15
N GLU A 77 8.09 0.48 11.09
CA GLU A 77 8.04 -0.82 11.79
C GLU A 77 8.08 -0.64 13.32
N THR A 78 8.92 0.27 13.83
CA THR A 78 8.99 0.56 15.28
C THR A 78 7.84 1.43 15.80
N GLY A 79 7.13 2.15 14.93
CA GLY A 79 5.93 2.92 15.28
C GLY A 79 4.70 2.05 15.49
N ALA A 80 4.55 0.98 14.69
CA ALA A 80 3.42 0.05 14.77
C ALA A 80 3.41 -0.82 16.05
N GLU A 81 4.56 -0.99 16.72
CA GLU A 81 4.69 -1.74 17.98
C GLU A 81 4.37 -0.89 19.23
N ARG A 82 4.06 0.40 19.07
CA ARG A 82 3.86 1.34 20.19
C ARG A 82 2.40 1.72 20.46
N GLU A 83 1.44 1.09 19.80
CA GLU A 83 0.00 1.16 20.11
C GLU A 83 -0.52 -0.21 20.58
#